data_AF-A0A4P9ZY67-F1
#
_entry.id   AF-A0A4P9ZY67-F1
#
_cell.length_a   1.000
_cell.length_b   1.000
_cell.length_c   1.000
_cell.angle_alpha   90.00
_cell.angle_beta   90.00
_cell.angle_gamma   90.00
#
_symmetry.space_group_name_H-M   'P 1'
#
loop_
_entity.id
_entity.type
_entity.pdbx_description
1 polymer ?
#
loop_
_entity_poly.entity_id
_entity_poly.type
_entity_poly.pdbx_seq_one_letter_code
_entity_poly.pdbx_strand_id
1 'polypeptide(L)'
;GVDFESKPMLVFCACNFPSPKEVDYDKMLSMILYKLDEFVENDYTVVLFTSGATNRPGWTWLFKAYRSLSRKYKKNLKNLYVVHPSTWARVLMDMMNVVISPKFFKKLSWVDKLSDLAGLVPLDQISIPPAVQAYNDTIEPPRAVKDALNRRRQSSSGSSGSTVADGSTAMFGVPLTTLMGPNAEHGVPAVVRECIEYLQTHALETEGIFRRSPSSVDLKNAKAAYNRGEAVDLDKLGVHVAAVLLKMFFHELPTTALPSSLYEIAPALAQCTTDAEKTTFVQERIMATLDLPHRHILSHVFYLLHHIALYSSVNKMTSHNLAIVWTPNLVKSD
;
A
#
# COMPACT_ATOMS: atom_id res chain seq x y z
N GLY A 1 -4.94 -1.63 1.41
CA GLY A 1 -4.31 -0.36 1.03
C GLY A 1 -2.79 -0.46 1.08
N VAL A 2 -2.12 0.69 1.01
CA VAL A 2 -0.66 0.85 1.08
C VAL A 2 -0.26 1.89 2.13
N ASP A 3 0.99 1.82 2.59
CA ASP A 3 1.55 2.85 3.46
C ASP A 3 1.93 4.11 2.66
N PHE A 4 2.45 5.13 3.35
CA PHE A 4 2.84 6.40 2.73
C PHE A 4 3.97 6.29 1.69
N GLU A 5 4.58 5.11 1.54
CA GLU A 5 5.63 4.81 0.56
C GLU A 5 5.16 3.78 -0.48
N SER A 6 3.84 3.63 -0.65
CA SER A 6 3.22 2.70 -1.60
C SER A 6 3.62 1.23 -1.39
N LYS A 7 3.89 0.83 -0.13
CA LYS A 7 4.11 -0.59 0.24
C LYS A 7 2.79 -1.22 0.68
N PRO A 8 2.45 -2.45 0.25
CA PRO A 8 1.26 -3.14 0.73
C PRO A 8 1.20 -3.18 2.26
N MET A 9 0.01 -2.90 2.80
CA MET A 9 -0.27 -3.01 4.23
C MET A 9 -1.08 -4.26 4.54
N LEU A 10 -0.60 -5.04 5.49
CA LEU A 10 -1.29 -6.21 6.03
C LEU A 10 -1.79 -5.91 7.44
N VAL A 11 -3.10 -6.00 7.63
CA VAL A 11 -3.75 -5.65 8.89
C VAL A 11 -4.23 -6.92 9.58
N PHE A 12 -3.74 -7.13 10.80
CA PHE A 12 -4.14 -8.25 11.66
C PHE A 12 -4.92 -7.71 12.85
N CYS A 13 -6.12 -8.24 13.07
CA CYS A 13 -7.02 -7.81 14.15
C CYS A 13 -7.17 -8.93 15.18
N ALA A 14 -6.55 -8.78 16.34
CA ALA A 14 -6.62 -9.80 17.40
C ALA A 14 -8.05 -10.01 17.93
N CYS A 15 -8.91 -9.00 17.85
CA CYS A 15 -10.34 -9.10 18.20
C CYS A 15 -11.11 -10.12 17.35
N ASN A 16 -10.59 -10.51 16.18
CA ASN A 16 -11.25 -11.44 15.28
C ASN A 16 -10.77 -12.90 15.48
N PHE A 17 -9.96 -13.18 16.53
CA PHE A 17 -9.56 -14.55 16.81
C PHE A 17 -10.78 -15.39 17.24
N PRO A 18 -11.07 -16.49 16.55
CA PRO A 18 -12.18 -17.37 16.89
C PRO A 18 -11.90 -18.10 18.21
N SER A 19 -12.94 -18.70 18.77
CA SER A 19 -12.78 -19.56 19.94
C SER A 19 -11.83 -20.72 19.61
N PRO A 20 -10.82 -21.01 20.47
CA PRO A 20 -9.94 -22.16 20.26
C PRO A 20 -10.68 -23.50 20.39
N LYS A 21 -11.92 -23.50 20.90
CA LYS A 21 -12.80 -24.68 20.93
C LYS A 21 -13.45 -24.96 19.57
N GLU A 22 -13.55 -23.95 18.70
CA GLU A 22 -14.24 -24.03 17.42
C GLU A 22 -13.26 -24.16 16.25
N VAL A 23 -12.08 -23.55 16.37
CA VAL A 23 -11.11 -23.47 15.29
C VAL A 23 -9.74 -23.95 15.75
N ASP A 24 -9.16 -24.86 14.98
CA ASP A 24 -7.77 -25.25 15.12
C ASP A 24 -6.85 -24.10 14.69
N TYR A 25 -6.11 -23.56 15.66
CA TYR A 25 -5.21 -22.43 15.43
C TYR A 25 -4.00 -22.80 14.56
N ASP A 26 -3.58 -24.07 14.50
CA ASP A 26 -2.49 -24.48 13.60
C ASP A 26 -2.95 -24.50 12.13
N LYS A 27 -4.19 -24.92 11.89
CA LYS A 27 -4.82 -24.81 10.57
C LYS A 27 -5.01 -23.35 10.17
N MET A 28 -5.46 -22.51 11.10
CA MET A 28 -5.58 -21.07 10.89
C MET A 28 -4.22 -20.42 10.58
N LEU A 29 -3.17 -20.77 11.32
CA LEU A 29 -1.80 -20.30 11.04
C LEU A 29 -1.37 -20.68 9.62
N SER A 30 -1.66 -21.89 9.17
CA SER A 30 -1.34 -22.34 7.82
C SER A 30 -2.07 -21.52 6.75
N MET A 31 -3.34 -21.17 6.97
CA MET A 31 -4.09 -20.27 6.09
C MET A 31 -3.55 -18.84 6.10
N ILE A 32 -3.14 -18.33 7.27
CA ILE A 32 -2.48 -17.04 7.38
C ILE A 32 -1.17 -17.04 6.60
N LEU A 33 -0.33 -18.07 6.75
CA LEU A 33 0.94 -18.18 6.04
C LEU A 33 0.74 -18.31 4.52
N TYR A 34 -0.28 -19.07 4.09
CA TYR A 34 -0.66 -19.17 2.68
C TYR A 34 -1.04 -17.80 2.11
N LYS A 35 -1.81 -16.99 2.84
CA LYS A 35 -2.14 -15.62 2.42
C LYS A 35 -0.96 -14.67 2.48
N LEU A 36 -0.10 -14.80 3.49
CA LEU A 36 1.12 -14.02 3.60
C LEU A 36 2.08 -14.31 2.44
N ASP A 37 2.09 -15.53 1.90
CA ASP A 37 2.97 -15.91 0.78
C ASP A 37 2.72 -15.08 -0.48
N GLU A 38 1.50 -14.54 -0.67
CA GLU A 38 1.18 -13.59 -1.74
C GLU A 38 1.93 -12.24 -1.58
N PHE A 39 2.35 -11.87 -0.36
CA PHE A 39 2.90 -10.53 -0.06
C PHE A 39 4.34 -10.52 0.43
N VAL A 40 4.81 -11.57 1.10
CA VAL A 40 6.10 -11.59 1.84
C VAL A 40 7.31 -11.46 0.95
N GLU A 41 7.11 -11.74 -0.32
CA GLU A 41 8.07 -11.43 -1.35
C GLU A 41 8.27 -9.90 -1.43
N ASN A 42 7.21 -9.12 -1.46
CA ASN A 42 7.28 -7.67 -1.58
C ASN A 42 7.78 -6.99 -0.32
N ASP A 43 8.31 -5.77 -0.40
CA ASP A 43 8.47 -4.94 0.79
C ASP A 43 7.07 -4.56 1.31
N TYR A 44 6.82 -4.75 2.60
CA TYR A 44 5.47 -4.58 3.17
C TYR A 44 5.48 -4.07 4.61
N THR A 45 4.34 -3.54 5.02
CA THR A 45 4.09 -3.02 6.37
C THR A 45 2.99 -3.86 7.03
N VAL A 46 3.15 -4.18 8.31
CA VAL A 46 2.15 -4.90 9.12
C VAL A 46 1.61 -3.98 10.20
N VAL A 47 0.29 -3.95 10.33
CA VAL A 47 -0.42 -3.31 11.46
C VAL A 47 -1.12 -4.42 12.23
N LEU A 48 -0.77 -4.59 13.50
CA LEU A 48 -1.36 -5.58 14.39
C LEU A 48 -2.15 -4.87 15.50
N PHE A 49 -3.47 -4.90 15.42
CA PHE A 49 -4.33 -4.41 16.50
C PHE A 49 -4.48 -5.50 17.58
N THR A 50 -4.04 -5.20 18.81
CA THR A 50 -4.07 -6.19 19.91
C THR A 50 -5.21 -6.00 20.91
N SER A 51 -5.90 -4.85 20.89
CA SER A 51 -7.05 -4.58 21.76
C SER A 51 -8.31 -5.34 21.32
N GLY A 52 -9.24 -5.55 22.26
CA GLY A 52 -10.55 -6.15 21.96
C GLY A 52 -10.54 -7.67 21.72
N ALA A 53 -9.39 -8.34 21.87
CA ALA A 53 -9.28 -9.79 21.77
C ALA A 53 -9.98 -10.49 22.94
N THR A 54 -11.07 -11.21 22.65
CA THR A 54 -11.80 -12.10 23.56
C THR A 54 -11.08 -13.45 23.69
N ASN A 55 -10.67 -14.02 22.56
CA ASN A 55 -9.85 -15.22 22.51
C ASN A 55 -8.41 -14.83 22.20
N ARG A 56 -7.45 -15.43 22.92
CA ARG A 56 -6.03 -15.17 22.71
C ARG A 56 -5.29 -16.50 22.55
N PRO A 57 -4.44 -16.65 21.54
CA PRO A 57 -3.58 -17.81 21.47
C PRO A 57 -2.67 -17.89 22.69
N GLY A 58 -2.52 -19.11 23.20
CA GLY A 58 -1.57 -19.38 24.27
C GLY A 58 -0.13 -19.10 23.82
N TRP A 59 0.75 -18.87 24.80
CA TRP A 59 2.16 -18.57 24.57
C TRP A 59 2.88 -19.61 23.70
N THR A 60 2.65 -20.90 23.97
CA THR A 60 3.24 -22.00 23.20
C THR A 60 2.91 -21.89 21.71
N TRP A 61 1.67 -21.53 21.40
CA TRP A 61 1.24 -21.33 20.02
C TRP A 61 1.87 -20.08 19.41
N LEU A 62 1.97 -18.97 20.14
CA LEU A 62 2.63 -17.75 19.66
C LEU A 62 4.10 -18.00 19.30
N PHE A 63 4.82 -18.78 20.12
CA PHE A 63 6.19 -19.19 19.83
C PHE A 63 6.28 -20.10 18.61
N LYS A 64 5.34 -21.04 18.47
CA LYS A 64 5.22 -21.89 17.28
C LYS A 64 5.02 -21.02 16.04
N ALA A 65 4.04 -20.11 16.05
CA ALA A 65 3.76 -19.19 14.96
C ALA A 65 4.99 -18.34 14.57
N TYR A 66 5.69 -17.76 15.56
CA TYR A 66 6.91 -16.99 15.31
C TYR A 66 8.03 -17.81 14.66
N ARG A 67 8.19 -19.08 15.07
CA ARG A 67 9.17 -20.00 14.48
C ARG A 67 8.77 -20.43 13.07
N SER A 68 7.48 -20.59 12.79
CA SER A 68 6.94 -20.86 11.45
C SER A 68 7.21 -19.71 10.48
N LEU A 69 7.31 -18.47 10.97
CA LEU A 69 7.75 -17.32 10.18
C LEU A 69 9.25 -17.42 9.88
N SER A 70 9.59 -18.18 8.84
CA SER A 70 10.94 -18.31 8.30
C SER A 70 11.48 -16.97 7.75
N ARG A 71 12.71 -16.97 7.23
CA ARG A 71 13.40 -15.76 6.75
C ARG A 71 12.58 -14.96 5.73
N LYS A 72 11.79 -15.62 4.87
CA LYS A 72 11.00 -14.95 3.82
C LYS A 72 10.00 -13.93 4.39
N TYR A 73 9.35 -14.25 5.51
CA TYR A 73 8.40 -13.36 6.20
C TYR A 73 9.07 -12.24 7.02
N LYS A 74 10.36 -12.35 7.30
CA LYS A 74 11.06 -11.39 8.19
C LYS A 74 11.93 -10.41 7.41
N LYS A 75 12.40 -10.80 6.22
CA LYS A 75 13.35 -10.02 5.41
C LYS A 75 12.72 -8.73 4.90
N ASN A 76 11.56 -8.84 4.22
CA ASN A 76 10.95 -7.74 3.46
C ASN A 76 9.90 -6.95 4.26
N LEU A 77 9.54 -7.43 5.45
CA LEU A 77 8.82 -6.62 6.44
C LEU A 77 9.62 -5.35 6.73
N LYS A 78 9.04 -4.16 6.58
CA LYS A 78 9.70 -2.88 6.89
C LYS A 78 9.29 -2.37 8.25
N ASN A 79 7.99 -2.33 8.50
CA ASN A 79 7.41 -1.83 9.74
C ASN A 79 6.41 -2.85 10.28
N LEU A 80 6.46 -3.08 11.59
CA LEU A 80 5.48 -3.83 12.35
C LEU A 80 4.94 -2.93 13.45
N TYR A 81 3.77 -2.35 13.21
CA TYR A 81 3.08 -1.51 14.18
C TYR A 81 2.21 -2.39 15.07
N VAL A 82 2.53 -2.49 16.35
CA VAL A 82 1.70 -3.20 17.34
C VAL A 82 0.89 -2.16 18.10
N VAL A 83 -0.43 -2.17 17.85
CA VAL A 83 -1.34 -1.10 18.24
C VAL A 83 -2.15 -1.53 19.47
N HIS A 84 -2.22 -0.63 20.45
CA HIS A 84 -2.80 -0.86 21.78
C HIS A 84 -2.17 -2.07 22.48
N PRO A 85 -0.83 -2.12 22.62
CA PRO A 85 -0.17 -3.24 23.24
C PRO A 85 -0.54 -3.33 24.72
N SER A 86 -1.05 -4.48 25.14
CA SER A 86 -1.18 -4.77 26.57
C SER A 86 0.21 -4.78 27.23
N THR A 87 0.27 -4.51 28.54
CA THR A 87 1.51 -4.65 29.35
C THR A 87 2.13 -6.04 29.18
N TRP A 88 1.28 -7.07 29.12
CA TRP A 88 1.69 -8.43 28.81
C TRP A 88 2.36 -8.57 27.43
N ALA A 89 1.83 -7.92 26.39
CA ALA A 89 2.40 -7.99 25.04
C ALA A 89 3.79 -7.34 24.97
N ARG A 90 4.00 -6.25 25.71
CA ARG A 90 5.33 -5.60 25.82
C ARG A 90 6.33 -6.54 26.51
N VAL A 91 5.95 -7.10 27.65
CA VAL A 91 6.78 -8.09 28.38
C VAL A 91 7.10 -9.32 27.53
N LEU A 92 6.11 -9.86 26.81
CA LEU A 92 6.29 -10.95 25.84
C LEU A 92 7.37 -10.60 24.81
N MET A 93 7.28 -9.43 24.19
CA MET A 93 8.22 -9.05 23.13
C MET A 93 9.62 -8.73 23.67
N ASP A 94 9.73 -8.16 24.88
CA ASP A 94 11.02 -7.93 25.55
C ASP A 94 11.72 -9.26 25.88
N MET A 95 10.97 -10.27 26.34
CA MET A 95 11.50 -11.62 26.53
C MET A 95 11.89 -12.28 25.21
N MET A 96 11.15 -12.02 24.13
CA MET A 96 11.48 -12.51 22.81
C MET A 96 12.70 -11.82 22.19
N ASN A 97 13.19 -10.70 22.72
CA ASN A 97 14.35 -9.97 22.20
C ASN A 97 15.64 -10.82 22.20
N VAL A 98 15.71 -11.86 23.04
CA VAL A 98 16.83 -12.83 23.05
C VAL A 98 16.78 -13.80 21.87
N VAL A 99 15.57 -14.09 21.36
CA VAL A 99 15.32 -15.07 20.28
C VAL A 99 15.13 -14.38 18.92
N ILE A 100 14.64 -13.14 18.94
CA ILE A 100 14.40 -12.31 17.77
C ILE A 100 15.69 -11.59 17.39
N SER A 101 16.07 -11.62 16.12
CA SER A 101 17.23 -10.86 15.65
C SER A 101 17.07 -9.35 15.94
N PRO A 102 18.11 -8.63 16.41
CA PRO A 102 18.03 -7.18 16.66
C PRO A 102 17.55 -6.37 15.45
N LYS A 103 17.90 -6.81 14.23
CA LYS A 103 17.44 -6.20 12.97
C LYS A 103 15.93 -6.28 12.77
N PHE A 104 15.28 -7.33 13.25
CA PHE A 104 13.82 -7.46 13.20
C PHE A 104 13.16 -6.62 14.30
N PHE A 105 13.73 -6.61 15.51
CA PHE A 105 13.18 -5.82 16.62
C PHE A 105 13.16 -4.31 16.30
N LYS A 106 14.17 -3.80 15.58
CA LYS A 106 14.17 -2.41 15.05
C LYS A 106 13.00 -2.06 14.13
N LYS A 107 12.31 -3.06 13.56
CA LYS A 107 11.14 -2.87 12.69
C LYS A 107 9.85 -2.79 13.50
N LEU A 108 9.88 -3.19 14.77
CA LEU A 108 8.72 -3.19 15.65
C LEU A 108 8.56 -1.81 16.27
N SER A 109 7.36 -1.26 16.17
CA SER A 109 6.97 0.00 16.76
C SER A 109 5.70 -0.18 17.58
N TRP A 110 5.77 0.17 18.84
CA TRP A 110 4.63 0.19 19.74
C TRP A 110 3.82 1.46 19.49
N VAL A 111 2.51 1.31 19.29
CA VAL A 111 1.63 2.43 19.01
C VAL A 111 0.47 2.40 20.01
N ASP A 112 0.45 3.37 20.91
CA ASP A 112 -0.48 3.36 22.03
C ASP A 112 -1.86 3.92 21.66
N LYS A 113 -1.95 4.77 20.64
CA LYS A 113 -3.17 5.46 20.23
C LYS A 113 -3.39 5.40 18.72
N LEU A 114 -4.66 5.43 18.29
CA LEU A 114 -4.97 5.51 16.86
C LEU A 114 -4.55 6.86 16.23
N SER A 115 -4.55 7.96 17.00
CA SER A 115 -4.04 9.25 16.52
C SER A 115 -2.54 9.22 16.17
N ASP A 116 -1.74 8.47 16.93
CA ASP A 116 -0.31 8.26 16.63
C ASP A 116 -0.15 7.37 15.38
N LEU A 117 -0.96 6.32 15.27
CA LEU A 117 -0.98 5.44 14.09
C LEU A 117 -1.30 6.22 12.80
N ALA A 118 -2.22 7.19 12.87
CA ALA A 118 -2.58 8.05 11.74
C ALA A 118 -1.39 8.89 11.21
N GLY A 119 -0.35 9.10 12.03
CA GLY A 119 0.91 9.71 11.61
C GLY A 119 1.88 8.75 10.91
N LEU A 120 1.66 7.44 11.04
CA LEU A 120 2.57 6.39 10.58
C LEU A 120 2.06 5.65 9.34
N VAL A 121 0.73 5.51 9.19
CA VAL A 121 0.07 4.91 8.02
C VAL A 121 -1.23 5.65 7.64
N PRO A 122 -1.68 5.57 6.38
CA PRO A 122 -2.99 6.08 5.96
C PRO A 122 -4.12 5.29 6.62
N LEU A 123 -4.71 5.85 7.68
CA LEU A 123 -5.72 5.16 8.49
C LEU A 123 -7.07 5.02 7.77
N ASP A 124 -7.33 5.87 6.79
CA ASP A 124 -8.49 5.84 5.89
C ASP A 124 -8.56 4.56 5.04
N GLN A 125 -7.44 3.87 4.85
CA GLN A 125 -7.37 2.60 4.11
C GLN A 125 -7.52 1.36 4.99
N ILE A 126 -7.77 1.53 6.28
CA ILE A 126 -7.84 0.46 7.27
C ILE A 126 -9.23 0.41 7.88
N SER A 127 -9.92 -0.72 7.73
CA SER A 127 -11.15 -1.00 8.47
C SER A 127 -10.81 -1.32 9.92
N ILE A 128 -10.93 -0.33 10.81
CA ILE A 128 -10.64 -0.49 12.24
C ILE A 128 -11.85 -1.17 12.91
N PRO A 129 -11.68 -2.36 13.53
CA PRO A 129 -12.78 -3.05 14.18
C PRO A 129 -13.42 -2.22 15.31
N PRO A 130 -14.75 -2.33 15.54
CA PRO A 130 -15.44 -1.59 16.60
C PRO A 130 -14.85 -1.81 18.00
N ALA A 131 -14.39 -3.03 18.30
CA ALA A 131 -13.74 -3.35 19.58
C ALA A 131 -12.41 -2.60 19.79
N VAL A 132 -11.67 -2.30 18.71
CA VAL A 132 -10.44 -1.51 18.75
C VAL A 132 -10.76 -0.04 18.94
N GLN A 133 -11.79 0.47 18.26
CA GLN A 133 -12.27 1.85 18.44
C GLN A 133 -12.76 2.09 19.87
N ALA A 134 -13.62 1.20 20.38
CA ALA A 134 -14.14 1.29 21.74
C ALA A 134 -13.02 1.31 22.80
N TYR A 135 -11.95 0.53 22.60
CA TYR A 135 -10.77 0.60 23.47
C TYR A 135 -10.06 1.95 23.32
N ASN A 136 -9.83 2.43 22.10
CA ASN A 136 -9.17 3.71 21.84
C ASN A 136 -9.91 4.89 22.49
N ASP A 137 -11.24 4.87 22.49
CA ASP A 137 -12.06 5.92 23.10
C ASP A 137 -11.92 5.97 24.64
N THR A 138 -11.40 4.91 25.26
CA THR A 138 -11.06 4.93 26.70
C THR A 138 -9.72 5.61 27.01
N ILE A 139 -8.84 5.74 26.01
CA ILE A 139 -7.46 6.23 26.18
C ILE A 139 -7.21 7.59 25.52
N GLU A 140 -8.02 7.97 24.53
CA GLU A 140 -7.97 9.28 23.89
C GLU A 140 -9.37 9.76 23.48
N PRO A 141 -9.61 11.08 23.41
CA PRO A 141 -10.91 11.59 22.99
C PRO A 141 -11.15 11.26 21.51
N PRO A 142 -12.38 10.90 21.08
CA PRO A 142 -12.69 10.48 19.70
C PRO A 142 -12.27 11.50 18.61
N ARG A 143 -12.21 12.79 18.97
CA ARG A 143 -11.74 13.86 18.06
C ARG A 143 -10.24 13.78 17.73
N ALA A 144 -9.42 13.17 18.59
CA ALA A 144 -7.96 13.15 18.44
C ALA A 144 -7.52 12.49 17.12
N VAL A 145 -8.19 11.41 16.72
CA VAL A 145 -7.93 10.73 15.44
C VAL A 145 -8.27 11.64 14.27
N LYS A 146 -9.45 12.28 14.29
CA LYS A 146 -9.87 13.22 13.23
C LYS A 146 -8.91 14.41 13.13
N ASP A 147 -8.48 14.95 14.26
CA ASP A 147 -7.52 16.06 14.31
C ASP A 147 -6.14 15.64 13.77
N ALA A 148 -5.68 14.42 14.07
CA ALA A 148 -4.44 13.88 13.53
C ALA A 148 -4.52 13.70 12.00
N LEU A 149 -5.63 13.17 11.48
CA LEU A 149 -5.88 13.05 10.05
C LEU A 149 -5.92 14.42 9.35
N ASN A 150 -6.55 15.42 9.97
CA ASN A 150 -6.61 16.79 9.43
C ASN A 150 -5.22 17.45 9.42
N ARG A 151 -4.44 17.34 10.50
CA ARG A 151 -3.05 17.83 10.54
C ARG A 151 -2.19 17.18 9.47
N ARG A 152 -2.39 15.87 9.23
CA ARG A 152 -1.69 15.14 8.17
C ARG A 152 -2.06 15.70 6.79
N ARG A 153 -3.36 15.84 6.50
CA ARG A 153 -3.84 16.41 5.24
C ARG A 153 -3.22 17.80 4.99
N GLN A 154 -3.20 18.67 6.00
CA GLN A 154 -2.61 20.00 5.92
C GLN A 154 -1.09 20.01 5.68
N SER A 155 -0.36 19.03 6.23
CA SER A 155 1.09 18.90 6.03
C SER A 155 1.48 18.23 4.71
N SER A 156 0.64 17.34 4.16
CA SER A 156 0.76 16.88 2.77
C SER A 156 0.36 17.95 1.77
N SER A 157 -0.56 18.84 2.16
CA SER A 157 -0.99 20.01 1.39
C SER A 157 -0.30 21.29 1.86
N GLY A 158 1.03 21.27 1.99
CA GLY A 158 1.79 22.51 2.19
C GLY A 158 1.38 23.52 1.11
N SER A 159 0.60 24.53 1.52
CA SER A 159 -0.03 25.57 0.69
C SER A 159 -1.18 25.13 -0.25
N SER A 160 -2.36 24.76 0.27
CA SER A 160 -3.60 24.74 -0.54
C SER A 160 -4.86 24.98 0.30
N GLY A 161 -4.87 26.10 1.02
CA GLY A 161 -6.02 26.57 1.79
C GLY A 161 -6.47 27.96 1.33
N SER A 162 -6.80 28.11 0.05
CA SER A 162 -7.49 29.30 -0.47
C SER A 162 -7.91 29.07 -1.92
N THR A 163 -9.13 29.53 -2.23
CA THR A 163 -9.72 29.76 -3.55
C THR A 163 -8.76 29.61 -4.74
N VAL A 164 -9.16 28.78 -5.70
CA VAL A 164 -8.60 28.63 -7.06
C VAL A 164 -8.01 29.95 -7.55
N ALA A 165 -6.70 30.10 -7.35
CA ALA A 165 -5.90 31.13 -7.96
C ALA A 165 -5.01 30.41 -8.96
N ASP A 166 -5.23 30.77 -10.22
CA ASP A 166 -4.48 30.44 -11.41
C ASP A 166 -2.96 30.34 -11.12
N GLY A 167 -2.39 29.12 -11.16
CA GLY A 167 -0.92 28.92 -11.05
C GLY A 167 -0.37 27.82 -10.14
N SER A 168 -1.17 26.92 -9.54
CA SER A 168 -0.58 25.81 -8.74
C SER A 168 0.08 24.74 -9.64
N THR A 169 1.39 24.55 -9.52
CA THR A 169 2.18 23.52 -10.23
C THR A 169 2.12 22.12 -9.59
N ALA A 170 1.17 21.89 -8.68
CA ALA A 170 1.08 20.62 -7.96
C ALA A 170 0.80 19.46 -8.93
N MET A 171 1.57 18.37 -8.81
CA MET A 171 1.47 17.20 -9.68
C MET A 171 0.83 16.00 -8.97
N PHE A 172 0.94 15.90 -7.65
CA PHE A 172 0.35 14.83 -6.84
C PHE A 172 -0.93 15.30 -6.15
N GLY A 173 -1.92 14.41 -6.02
CA GLY A 173 -3.17 14.72 -5.32
C GLY A 173 -4.15 15.60 -6.10
N VAL A 174 -3.88 15.86 -7.38
CA VAL A 174 -4.69 16.71 -8.25
C VAL A 174 -5.57 15.84 -9.16
N PRO A 175 -6.85 16.19 -9.41
CA PRO A 175 -7.70 15.44 -10.33
C PRO A 175 -7.10 15.31 -11.74
N LEU A 176 -7.23 14.14 -12.36
CA LEU A 176 -6.71 13.90 -13.71
C LEU A 176 -7.29 14.86 -14.74
N THR A 177 -8.58 15.21 -14.62
CA THR A 177 -9.23 16.19 -15.50
C THR A 177 -8.62 17.58 -15.40
N THR A 178 -8.04 17.94 -14.26
CA THR A 178 -7.29 19.20 -14.07
C THR A 178 -5.89 19.12 -14.68
N LEU A 179 -5.20 17.99 -14.52
CA LEU A 179 -3.83 17.81 -15.01
C LEU A 179 -3.76 17.58 -16.52
N MET A 180 -4.70 16.82 -17.07
CA MET A 180 -4.69 16.35 -18.46
C MET A 180 -5.72 17.07 -19.34
N GLY A 181 -6.64 17.81 -18.74
CA GLY A 181 -7.84 18.31 -19.41
C GLY A 181 -8.94 17.23 -19.52
N PRO A 182 -10.22 17.62 -19.71
CA PRO A 182 -11.34 16.68 -19.80
C PRO A 182 -11.21 15.65 -20.95
N ASN A 183 -10.49 15.98 -22.01
CA ASN A 183 -10.27 15.11 -23.18
C ASN A 183 -8.81 14.62 -23.28
N ALA A 184 -8.03 14.74 -22.20
CA ALA A 184 -6.59 14.43 -22.19
C ALA A 184 -5.74 15.30 -23.14
N GLU A 185 -6.22 16.49 -23.51
CA GLU A 185 -5.58 17.42 -24.44
C GLU A 185 -4.23 17.98 -23.97
N HIS A 186 -3.99 18.01 -22.65
CA HIS A 186 -2.70 18.44 -22.09
C HIS A 186 -1.67 17.29 -22.02
N GLY A 187 -2.08 16.08 -22.43
CA GLY A 187 -1.24 14.89 -22.44
C GLY A 187 -0.98 14.33 -21.04
N VAL A 188 -0.03 13.40 -20.97
CA VAL A 188 0.34 12.72 -19.72
C VAL A 188 1.16 13.65 -18.81
N PRO A 189 0.86 13.73 -17.49
CA PRO A 189 1.60 14.58 -16.55
C PRO A 189 3.10 14.27 -16.53
N ALA A 190 3.93 15.31 -16.33
CA ALA A 190 5.39 15.20 -16.44
C ALA A 190 5.97 14.09 -15.56
N VAL A 191 5.55 14.00 -14.30
CA VAL A 191 5.98 12.94 -13.37
C VAL A 191 5.70 11.52 -13.89
N VAL A 192 4.55 11.32 -14.54
CA VAL A 192 4.17 10.00 -15.08
C VAL A 192 4.98 9.71 -16.34
N ARG A 193 5.07 10.67 -17.26
CA ARG A 193 5.84 10.55 -18.50
C ARG A 193 7.32 10.25 -18.22
N GLU A 194 7.98 11.08 -17.42
CA GLU A 194 9.40 10.96 -17.10
C GLU A 194 9.72 9.66 -16.37
N CYS A 195 8.89 9.27 -15.38
CA CYS A 195 9.08 7.99 -14.69
C CYS A 195 8.92 6.80 -15.65
N ILE A 196 7.92 6.83 -16.55
CA ILE A 196 7.71 5.74 -17.51
C ILE A 196 8.89 5.64 -18.48
N GLU A 197 9.30 6.75 -19.11
CA GLU A 197 10.41 6.80 -20.06
C GLU A 197 11.72 6.31 -19.42
N TYR A 198 12.01 6.75 -18.19
CA TYR A 198 13.18 6.33 -17.43
C TYR A 198 13.15 4.83 -17.09
N LEU A 199 12.01 4.32 -16.62
CA LEU A 199 11.86 2.91 -16.26
C LEU A 199 11.93 1.97 -17.48
N GLN A 200 11.40 2.38 -18.63
CA GLN A 200 11.48 1.61 -19.87
C GLN A 200 12.92 1.38 -20.34
N THR A 201 13.81 2.33 -20.05
CA THR A 201 15.20 2.31 -20.52
C THR A 201 16.17 1.73 -19.48
N HIS A 202 15.91 1.91 -18.18
CA HIS A 202 16.85 1.56 -17.12
C HIS A 202 16.42 0.39 -16.22
N ALA A 203 15.13 0.06 -16.17
CA ALA A 203 14.60 -0.81 -15.12
C ALA A 203 14.21 -2.24 -15.56
N LEU A 204 14.26 -2.56 -16.86
CA LEU A 204 13.77 -3.84 -17.39
C LEU A 204 14.46 -5.06 -16.78
N GLU A 205 15.76 -4.96 -16.47
CA GLU A 205 16.54 -6.04 -15.86
C GLU A 205 16.73 -5.86 -14.34
N THR A 206 16.19 -4.80 -13.76
CA THR A 206 16.36 -4.52 -12.33
C THR A 206 15.52 -5.48 -11.49
N GLU A 207 16.19 -6.36 -10.74
CA GLU A 207 15.54 -7.32 -9.85
C GLU A 207 14.60 -6.63 -8.83
N GLY A 208 13.33 -7.02 -8.84
CA GLY A 208 12.33 -6.53 -7.90
C GLY A 208 11.90 -5.08 -8.12
N ILE A 209 11.95 -4.58 -9.36
CA ILE A 209 11.37 -3.28 -9.71
C ILE A 209 9.89 -3.18 -9.28
N PHE A 210 9.45 -2.00 -8.80
CA PHE A 210 8.18 -1.74 -8.07
C PHE A 210 7.99 -2.43 -6.72
N ARG A 211 8.75 -3.49 -6.44
CA ARG A 211 8.68 -4.28 -5.21
C ARG A 211 9.61 -3.77 -4.11
N ARG A 212 10.81 -3.28 -4.48
CA ARG A 212 11.81 -2.78 -3.54
C ARG A 212 11.57 -1.31 -3.16
N SER A 213 11.84 -0.99 -1.90
CA SER A 213 11.70 0.37 -1.34
C SER A 213 12.97 1.20 -1.56
N PRO A 214 12.88 2.42 -2.09
CA PRO A 214 13.99 3.36 -2.15
C PRO A 214 14.21 4.08 -0.80
N SER A 215 15.14 5.03 -0.78
CA SER A 215 15.33 5.98 0.32
C SER A 215 14.09 6.86 0.51
N SER A 216 13.53 6.87 1.73
CA SER A 216 12.37 7.69 2.09
C SER A 216 12.63 9.20 1.94
N VAL A 217 13.88 9.63 2.17
CA VAL A 217 14.28 11.03 2.05
C VAL A 217 14.27 11.46 0.59
N ASP A 218 14.88 10.66 -0.28
CA ASP A 218 14.95 10.93 -1.72
C ASP A 218 13.56 10.94 -2.35
N LEU A 219 12.70 10.00 -1.95
CA LEU A 219 11.32 9.94 -2.39
C LEU A 219 10.53 11.20 -2.00
N LYS A 220 10.66 11.64 -0.74
CA LYS A 220 9.99 12.86 -0.25
C LYS A 220 10.49 14.11 -0.98
N ASN A 221 11.79 14.22 -1.18
CA ASN A 221 12.40 15.37 -1.86
C ASN A 221 12.00 15.43 -3.34
N ALA A 222 12.05 14.30 -4.04
CA ALA A 222 11.68 14.20 -5.45
C ALA A 222 10.20 14.53 -5.67
N LYS A 223 9.30 13.99 -4.84
CA LYS A 223 7.87 14.34 -4.87
C LYS A 223 7.65 15.85 -4.68
N ALA A 224 8.34 16.44 -3.70
CA ALA A 224 8.21 17.86 -3.42
C ALA A 224 8.74 18.74 -4.58
N ALA A 225 9.82 18.33 -5.24
CA ALA A 225 10.34 18.99 -6.44
C ALA A 225 9.33 18.96 -7.59
N TYR A 226 8.73 17.78 -7.89
CA TYR A 226 7.68 17.68 -8.90
C TYR A 226 6.49 18.59 -8.61
N ASN A 227 6.03 18.69 -7.35
CA ASN A 227 4.94 19.59 -6.97
C ASN A 227 5.29 21.08 -7.11
N ARG A 228 6.57 21.44 -7.07
CA ARG A 228 7.05 22.81 -7.33
C ARG A 228 7.33 23.06 -8.82
N GLY A 229 7.13 22.07 -9.68
CA GLY A 229 7.49 22.16 -11.11
C GLY A 229 9.01 22.18 -11.34
N GLU A 230 9.81 21.72 -10.38
CA GLU A 230 11.26 21.64 -10.50
C GLU A 230 11.68 20.37 -11.25
N ALA A 231 12.82 20.44 -11.93
CA ALA A 231 13.40 19.28 -12.60
C ALA A 231 13.87 18.23 -11.58
N VAL A 232 13.60 16.95 -11.87
CA VAL A 232 14.01 15.81 -11.04
C VAL A 232 14.97 14.94 -11.83
N ASP A 233 16.19 14.78 -11.31
CA ASP A 233 17.23 13.96 -11.92
C ASP A 233 17.07 12.49 -11.50
N LEU A 234 16.33 11.72 -12.31
CA LEU A 234 16.08 10.31 -12.05
C LEU A 234 17.34 9.43 -12.19
N ASP A 235 18.34 9.86 -12.95
CA ASP A 235 19.63 9.15 -13.05
C ASP A 235 20.38 9.15 -11.71
N LYS A 236 20.34 10.26 -10.98
CA LYS A 236 20.91 10.32 -9.62
C LYS A 236 20.09 9.57 -8.57
N LEU A 237 18.76 9.56 -8.72
CA LEU A 237 17.84 8.98 -7.72
C LEU A 237 17.63 7.47 -7.91
N GLY A 238 17.73 7.00 -9.15
CA GLY A 238 17.64 5.60 -9.54
C GLY A 238 16.22 5.06 -9.76
N VAL A 239 16.17 3.89 -10.38
CA VAL A 239 14.94 3.22 -10.85
C VAL A 239 13.92 2.92 -9.76
N HIS A 240 14.35 2.66 -8.53
CA HIS A 240 13.42 2.40 -7.42
C HIS A 240 12.67 3.66 -6.96
N VAL A 241 13.30 4.85 -7.05
CA VAL A 241 12.63 6.12 -6.76
C VAL A 241 11.58 6.41 -7.83
N ALA A 242 11.94 6.31 -9.12
CA ALA A 242 11.00 6.47 -10.23
C ALA A 242 9.80 5.52 -10.12
N ALA A 243 10.05 4.25 -9.81
CA ALA A 243 9.02 3.23 -9.64
C ALA A 243 8.02 3.56 -8.52
N VAL A 244 8.50 4.08 -7.38
CA VAL A 244 7.62 4.44 -6.26
C VAL A 244 6.91 5.77 -6.50
N LEU A 245 7.58 6.78 -7.07
CA LEU A 245 6.92 8.04 -7.46
C LEU A 245 5.74 7.79 -8.40
N LEU A 246 5.95 6.91 -9.40
CA LEU A 246 4.88 6.53 -10.31
C LEU A 246 3.70 5.87 -9.56
N LYS A 247 3.94 4.91 -8.67
CA LYS A 247 2.87 4.32 -7.85
C LYS A 247 2.16 5.35 -6.97
N MET A 248 2.91 6.25 -6.34
CA MET A 248 2.38 7.31 -5.47
C MET A 248 1.46 8.27 -6.22
N PHE A 249 1.80 8.61 -7.48
CA PHE A 249 0.96 9.47 -8.30
C PHE A 249 -0.47 8.91 -8.41
N PHE A 250 -0.60 7.63 -8.78
CA PHE A 250 -1.90 6.95 -8.90
C PHE A 250 -2.61 6.80 -7.56
N HIS A 251 -1.87 6.46 -6.52
CA HIS A 251 -2.42 6.26 -5.19
C HIS A 251 -3.08 7.52 -4.62
N GLU A 252 -2.48 8.67 -4.88
CA GLU A 252 -2.90 9.96 -4.36
C GLU A 252 -3.97 10.65 -5.21
N LEU A 253 -4.34 10.10 -6.36
CA LEU A 253 -5.44 10.65 -7.16
C LEU A 253 -6.72 10.76 -6.30
N PRO A 254 -7.45 11.90 -6.37
CA PRO A 254 -8.71 12.07 -5.64
C PRO A 254 -9.75 11.02 -6.03
N THR A 255 -9.80 10.66 -7.31
CA THR A 255 -10.57 9.54 -7.85
C THR A 255 -9.61 8.42 -8.21
N THR A 256 -9.91 7.19 -7.82
CA THR A 256 -9.05 6.05 -8.15
C THR A 256 -9.00 5.83 -9.66
N ALA A 257 -7.84 5.40 -10.16
CA ALA A 257 -7.65 5.20 -11.59
C ALA A 257 -8.57 4.13 -12.17
N LEU A 258 -8.90 3.11 -11.37
CA LEU A 258 -9.92 2.11 -11.65
C LEU A 258 -11.11 2.31 -10.71
N PRO A 259 -12.36 2.09 -11.18
CA PRO A 259 -13.55 2.26 -10.36
C PRO A 259 -13.67 1.15 -9.31
N SER A 260 -14.29 1.45 -8.16
CA SER A 260 -14.56 0.46 -7.09
C SER A 260 -15.55 -0.64 -7.53
N SER A 261 -16.41 -0.36 -8.53
CA SER A 261 -17.28 -1.35 -9.17
C SER A 261 -16.50 -2.54 -9.76
N LEU A 262 -15.18 -2.42 -9.93
CA LEU A 262 -14.29 -3.53 -10.27
C LEU A 262 -14.44 -4.71 -9.29
N TYR A 263 -14.65 -4.45 -8.00
CA TYR A 263 -14.83 -5.51 -7.01
C TYR A 263 -16.13 -6.30 -7.22
N GLU A 264 -17.18 -5.65 -7.72
CA GLU A 264 -18.48 -6.30 -7.98
C GLU A 264 -18.41 -7.21 -9.21
N ILE A 265 -17.61 -6.84 -10.22
CA ILE A 265 -17.46 -7.59 -11.46
C ILE A 265 -16.34 -8.64 -11.42
N ALA A 266 -15.44 -8.57 -10.43
CA ALA A 266 -14.33 -9.52 -10.29
C ALA A 266 -14.77 -11.01 -10.20
N PRO A 267 -15.87 -11.37 -9.50
CA PRO A 267 -16.38 -12.74 -9.51
C PRO A 267 -16.82 -13.20 -10.90
N ALA A 268 -17.43 -12.31 -11.71
CA ALA A 268 -17.83 -12.63 -13.07
C ALA A 268 -16.61 -12.81 -13.99
N LEU A 269 -15.58 -11.95 -13.84
CA LEU A 269 -14.31 -12.12 -14.55
C LEU A 269 -13.62 -13.44 -14.21
N ALA A 270 -13.72 -13.90 -12.95
CA ALA A 270 -13.17 -15.18 -12.52
C ALA A 270 -13.89 -16.40 -13.11
N GLN A 271 -15.11 -16.24 -13.64
CA GLN A 271 -15.84 -17.29 -14.36
C GLN A 271 -15.43 -17.39 -15.83
N CYS A 272 -14.79 -16.36 -16.41
CA CYS A 272 -14.27 -16.42 -17.77
C CYS A 272 -13.17 -17.48 -17.86
N THR A 273 -13.31 -18.39 -18.82
CA THR A 273 -12.44 -19.57 -18.95
C THR A 273 -11.27 -19.33 -19.91
N THR A 274 -11.47 -18.47 -20.92
CA THR A 274 -10.45 -18.16 -21.92
C THR A 274 -9.92 -16.74 -21.78
N ASP A 275 -8.71 -16.50 -22.28
CA ASP A 275 -8.12 -15.16 -22.27
C ASP A 275 -8.85 -14.20 -23.23
N ALA A 276 -9.46 -14.73 -24.29
CA ALA A 276 -10.32 -13.96 -25.18
C ALA A 276 -11.57 -13.45 -24.44
N GLU A 277 -12.27 -14.33 -23.71
CA GLU A 277 -13.41 -13.94 -22.88
C GLU A 277 -13.04 -12.89 -21.84
N LYS A 278 -11.92 -13.08 -21.13
CA LYS A 278 -11.42 -12.10 -20.15
C LYS A 278 -11.13 -10.75 -20.80
N THR A 279 -10.51 -10.75 -21.98
CA THR A 279 -10.17 -9.53 -22.72
C THR A 279 -11.43 -8.76 -23.13
N THR A 280 -12.40 -9.45 -23.74
CA THR A 280 -13.68 -8.86 -24.11
C THR A 280 -14.42 -8.32 -22.89
N PHE A 281 -14.47 -9.09 -21.80
CA PHE A 281 -15.10 -8.66 -20.56
C PHE A 281 -14.47 -7.39 -19.99
N VAL A 282 -13.14 -7.33 -19.91
CA VAL A 282 -12.41 -6.15 -19.42
C VAL A 282 -12.68 -4.93 -20.32
N GLN A 283 -12.68 -5.11 -21.64
CA GLN A 283 -12.96 -4.02 -22.58
C GLN A 283 -14.39 -3.47 -22.41
N GLU A 284 -15.39 -4.35 -22.37
CA GLU A 284 -16.80 -3.96 -22.35
C GLU A 284 -17.28 -3.48 -20.97
N ARG A 285 -16.73 -4.03 -19.88
CA ARG A 285 -17.21 -3.77 -18.51
C ARG A 285 -16.34 -2.84 -17.70
N ILE A 286 -15.03 -2.77 -17.98
CA ILE A 286 -14.10 -1.91 -17.25
C ILE A 286 -13.75 -0.71 -18.11
N MET A 287 -13.15 -0.93 -19.28
CA MET A 287 -12.64 0.16 -20.10
C MET A 287 -13.74 1.09 -20.61
N ALA A 288 -14.93 0.56 -20.91
CA ALA A 288 -16.09 1.35 -21.30
C ALA A 288 -16.59 2.32 -20.21
N THR A 289 -16.28 2.07 -18.94
CA THR A 289 -16.71 2.92 -17.80
C THR A 289 -15.75 4.07 -17.51
N LEU A 290 -14.53 4.02 -18.05
CA LEU A 290 -13.47 4.98 -17.79
C LEU A 290 -13.56 6.18 -18.75
N ASP A 291 -13.38 7.38 -18.20
CA ASP A 291 -13.24 8.59 -19.02
C ASP A 291 -11.93 8.57 -19.84
N LEU A 292 -11.77 9.55 -20.74
CA LEU A 292 -10.60 9.63 -21.62
C LEU A 292 -9.27 9.79 -20.84
N PRO A 293 -9.14 10.72 -19.88
CA PRO A 293 -7.94 10.83 -19.05
C PRO A 293 -7.53 9.53 -18.36
N HIS A 294 -8.48 8.82 -17.73
CA HIS A 294 -8.21 7.57 -17.03
C HIS A 294 -7.78 6.47 -18.02
N ARG A 295 -8.47 6.32 -19.16
CA ARG A 295 -8.08 5.35 -20.21
C ARG A 295 -6.69 5.64 -20.76
N HIS A 296 -6.40 6.90 -21.06
CA HIS A 296 -5.14 7.31 -21.65
C HIS A 296 -3.98 7.05 -20.68
N ILE A 297 -4.09 7.48 -19.43
CA ILE A 297 -2.99 7.31 -18.48
C ILE A 297 -2.77 5.83 -18.08
N LEU A 298 -3.85 5.04 -17.97
CA LEU A 298 -3.75 3.61 -17.69
C LEU A 298 -3.12 2.83 -18.84
N SER A 299 -3.34 3.22 -20.10
CA SER A 299 -2.72 2.55 -21.25
C SER A 299 -1.19 2.67 -21.20
N HIS A 300 -0.66 3.84 -20.86
CA HIS A 300 0.78 4.07 -20.68
C HIS A 300 1.36 3.22 -19.55
N VAL A 301 0.68 3.17 -18.41
CA VAL A 301 1.16 2.36 -17.28
C VAL A 301 1.07 0.88 -17.57
N PHE A 302 -0.06 0.38 -18.08
CA PHE A 302 -0.21 -1.04 -18.41
C PHE A 302 0.74 -1.48 -19.51
N TYR A 303 1.09 -0.60 -20.46
CA TYR A 303 2.15 -0.87 -21.41
C TYR A 303 3.51 -1.04 -20.72
N LEU A 304 3.90 -0.13 -19.82
CA LEU A 304 5.13 -0.28 -19.02
C LEU A 304 5.13 -1.58 -18.19
N LEU A 305 4.02 -1.89 -17.50
CA LEU A 305 3.93 -3.09 -16.68
C LEU A 305 4.01 -4.36 -17.51
N HIS A 306 3.36 -4.38 -18.67
CA HIS A 306 3.48 -5.49 -19.62
C HIS A 306 4.94 -5.65 -20.08
N HIS A 307 5.60 -4.55 -20.46
CA HIS A 307 6.99 -4.59 -20.90
C HIS A 307 7.92 -5.13 -19.80
N ILE A 308 7.77 -4.69 -18.55
CA ILE A 308 8.52 -5.23 -17.41
C ILE A 308 8.22 -6.71 -17.18
N ALA A 309 6.96 -7.15 -17.32
CA ALA A 309 6.58 -8.54 -17.14
C ALA A 309 7.23 -9.49 -18.18
N LEU A 310 7.48 -9.01 -19.40
CA LEU A 310 8.20 -9.77 -20.44
C LEU A 310 9.65 -10.10 -20.00
N TYR A 311 10.25 -9.29 -19.14
CA TYR A 311 11.60 -9.48 -18.60
C TYR A 311 11.60 -10.19 -17.23
N SER A 312 10.47 -10.79 -16.82
CA SER A 312 10.29 -11.42 -15.51
C SER A 312 11.28 -12.56 -15.20
N SER A 313 11.85 -13.21 -16.21
CA SER A 313 12.93 -14.19 -16.04
C SER A 313 14.18 -13.60 -15.37
N VAL A 314 14.46 -12.31 -15.61
CA VAL A 314 15.58 -11.56 -15.04
C VAL A 314 15.12 -10.75 -13.83
N ASN A 315 14.17 -9.84 -14.02
CA ASN A 315 13.76 -8.89 -12.98
C ASN A 315 12.85 -9.48 -11.89
N LYS A 316 12.36 -10.72 -12.07
CA LYS A 316 11.50 -11.49 -11.14
C LYS A 316 10.09 -10.92 -10.91
N MET A 317 9.64 -9.99 -11.74
CA MET A 317 8.33 -9.34 -11.64
C MET A 317 7.40 -9.86 -12.74
N THR A 318 6.70 -10.96 -12.45
CA THR A 318 5.61 -11.48 -13.31
C THR A 318 4.40 -10.55 -13.29
N SER A 319 3.45 -10.71 -14.22
CA SER A 319 2.18 -9.96 -14.22
C SER A 319 1.43 -10.09 -12.88
N HIS A 320 1.49 -11.27 -12.24
CA HIS A 320 0.91 -11.50 -10.92
C HIS A 320 1.63 -10.70 -9.82
N ASN A 321 2.97 -10.73 -9.80
CA ASN A 321 3.77 -9.97 -8.82
C ASN A 321 3.55 -8.45 -8.96
N LEU A 322 3.47 -7.98 -10.20
CA LEU A 322 3.16 -6.58 -10.50
C LEU A 322 1.74 -6.22 -10.05
N ALA A 323 0.74 -7.08 -10.29
CA ALA A 323 -0.62 -6.86 -9.85
C ALA A 323 -0.71 -6.70 -8.32
N ILE A 324 0.03 -7.50 -7.53
CA ILE A 324 0.05 -7.41 -6.07
C ILE A 324 0.51 -6.01 -5.59
N VAL A 325 1.56 -5.45 -6.20
CA VAL A 325 2.10 -4.15 -5.78
C VAL A 325 1.38 -2.97 -6.40
N TRP A 326 0.71 -3.14 -7.55
CA TRP A 326 0.03 -2.05 -8.26
C TRP A 326 -1.46 -1.91 -7.92
N THR A 327 -2.18 -3.02 -7.75
CA THR A 327 -3.64 -2.99 -7.49
C THR A 327 -4.02 -2.02 -6.36
N PRO A 328 -3.33 -2.00 -5.19
CA PRO A 328 -3.67 -1.07 -4.11
C PRO A 328 -3.48 0.42 -4.44
N ASN A 329 -2.75 0.74 -5.50
CA ASN A 329 -2.52 2.11 -5.97
C ASN A 329 -3.51 2.51 -7.07
N LEU A 330 -4.21 1.55 -7.69
CA LEU A 330 -5.13 1.78 -8.80
C LEU A 330 -6.60 1.72 -8.40
N VAL A 331 -6.95 0.93 -7.39
CA VAL A 331 -8.32 0.77 -6.89
C VAL A 331 -8.34 0.78 -5.37
N LYS A 332 -9.41 1.34 -4.79
CA LYS A 332 -9.68 1.35 -3.34
C LYS A 332 -11.06 0.70 -3.13
N SER A 333 -11.18 -0.12 -2.10
CA SER A 333 -12.49 -0.62 -1.66
C SER A 333 -13.19 0.50 -0.90
N ASP A 334 -14.45 0.76 -1.23
CA ASP A 334 -15.28 1.76 -0.55
C ASP A 334 -15.58 1.41 0.92
#